data_AF-A0AAV2DS70-F1
#
_entry.id   AF-A0AAV2DS70-F1
#
_cell.length_a   1.000
_cell.length_b   1.000
_cell.length_c   1.000
_cell.angle_alpha   90.00
_cell.angle_beta   90.00
_cell.angle_gamma   90.00
#
_symmetry.space_group_name_H-M   'P 1'
#
loop_
_entity.id
_entity.type
_entity.pdbx_description
1 polymer ?
#
loop_
_entity_poly.entity_id
_entity_poly.type
_entity_poly.pdbx_seq_one_letter_code
_entity_poly.pdbx_strand_id
1 'polypeptide(L)'
;MIVKVPKEFMNSVKESSQSESADKSLVGTLMGTLTTMKFDGSRTMHEHIIEMTNIAARLKTMGMEVNENFLVTFILNSLPPEYGTFHVHYNTLKDKWNVHELQSMLIQ
;
A
#
# COMPACT_ATOMS: atom_id res chain seq x y z
N MET A 1 10.24 -49.89 11.36
CA MET A 1 9.88 -48.75 12.24
C MET A 1 8.83 -47.92 11.52
N ILE A 2 7.61 -47.84 12.06
CA ILE A 2 6.60 -46.90 11.55
C ILE A 2 6.86 -45.57 12.27
N VAL A 3 7.30 -44.55 11.54
CA VAL A 3 7.52 -43.21 12.09
C VAL A 3 6.16 -42.65 12.47
N LYS A 4 5.83 -42.69 13.76
CA LYS A 4 4.59 -42.13 14.30
C LYS A 4 4.81 -40.62 14.42
N VAL A 5 4.47 -39.89 13.36
CA VAL A 5 4.54 -38.42 13.37
C VAL A 5 3.59 -37.93 14.47
N PRO A 6 4.06 -37.16 15.47
CA PRO A 6 3.20 -36.68 16.55
C PRO A 6 2.06 -35.83 15.99
N LYS A 7 0.84 -36.09 16.45
CA LYS A 7 -0.38 -35.39 16.01
C LYS A 7 -0.27 -33.86 16.20
N GLU A 8 0.45 -33.45 17.24
CA GLU A 8 0.77 -32.04 17.54
C GLU A 8 1.66 -31.41 16.48
N PHE A 9 2.63 -32.15 15.93
CA PHE A 9 3.48 -31.67 14.82
C PHE A 9 2.64 -31.41 13.56
N MET A 10 1.71 -32.31 13.22
CA MET A 10 0.81 -32.11 12.07
C MET A 10 -0.12 -30.91 12.26
N ASN A 11 -0.62 -30.67 13.48
CA ASN A 11 -1.47 -29.52 13.77
C ASN A 11 -0.70 -28.20 13.68
N SER A 12 0.51 -28.13 14.26
CA SER A 12 1.35 -26.93 14.19
C SER A 12 1.74 -26.57 12.75
N VAL A 13 2.10 -27.56 11.93
CA VAL A 13 2.39 -27.35 10.50
C VAL A 13 1.15 -26.87 9.73
N LYS A 14 -0.04 -27.37 10.07
CA LYS A 14 -1.29 -26.95 9.43
C LYS A 14 -1.65 -25.52 9.82
N GLU A 15 -1.54 -25.17 11.09
CA GLU A 15 -1.80 -23.82 11.61
C GLU A 15 -0.81 -22.79 11.05
N SER A 16 0.48 -23.10 11.00
CA SER A 16 1.50 -22.22 10.40
C SER A 16 1.24 -22.01 8.90
N SER A 17 0.91 -23.08 8.17
CA SER A 17 0.59 -23.00 6.73
C SER A 17 -0.66 -22.16 6.46
N GLN A 18 -1.69 -22.28 7.30
CA GLN A 18 -2.90 -21.46 7.19
C GLN A 18 -2.63 -19.99 7.51
N SER A 19 -1.85 -19.70 8.56
CA SER A 19 -1.41 -18.33 8.90
C SER A 19 -0.64 -17.69 7.75
N GLU A 20 0.38 -18.38 7.22
CA GLU A 20 1.18 -17.87 6.10
C GLU A 20 0.33 -17.61 4.85
N SER A 21 -0.66 -18.45 4.58
CA SER A 21 -1.57 -18.26 3.45
C SER A 21 -2.50 -17.05 3.63
N ALA A 22 -2.98 -16.82 4.86
CA ALA A 22 -3.79 -15.66 5.21
C ALA A 22 -2.96 -14.37 5.13
N ASP A 23 -1.71 -14.40 5.60
CA ASP A 23 -0.77 -13.28 5.53
C ASP A 23 -0.43 -12.92 4.07
N LYS A 24 -0.16 -13.91 3.22
CA LYS A 24 0.06 -13.72 1.78
C LYS A 24 -1.17 -13.15 1.07
N SER A 25 -2.36 -13.66 1.40
CA SER A 25 -3.64 -13.16 0.85
C SER A 25 -3.91 -11.71 1.25
N LEU A 26 -3.62 -11.36 2.51
CA LEU A 26 -3.77 -10.01 3.04
C LEU A 26 -2.80 -9.03 2.39
N VAL A 27 -1.53 -9.42 2.22
CA VAL A 27 -0.54 -8.64 1.46
C VAL A 27 -1.02 -8.36 0.04
N GLY A 28 -1.50 -9.40 -0.67
CA GLY A 28 -2.04 -9.25 -2.02
C GLY A 28 -3.25 -8.31 -2.07
N THR A 29 -4.15 -8.42 -1.09
CA THR A 29 -5.31 -7.52 -0.97
C THR A 29 -4.89 -6.08 -0.75
N LEU A 30 -3.98 -5.82 0.20
CA LEU A 30 -3.50 -4.46 0.49
C LEU A 30 -2.76 -3.85 -0.70
N MET A 31 -1.95 -4.64 -1.42
CA MET A 31 -1.26 -4.17 -2.62
C MET A 31 -2.25 -3.87 -3.75
N GLY A 32 -3.26 -4.74 -3.93
CA GLY A 32 -4.36 -4.50 -4.86
C GLY A 32 -5.10 -3.21 -4.54
N THR A 33 -5.46 -2.99 -3.28
CA THR A 33 -6.10 -1.74 -2.83
C THR A 33 -5.20 -0.54 -3.11
N LEU A 34 -3.91 -0.58 -2.73
CA LEU A 34 -2.98 0.53 -2.94
C LEU A 34 -2.86 0.95 -4.42
N THR A 35 -2.85 -0.02 -5.33
CA THR A 35 -2.66 0.22 -6.77
C THR A 35 -3.94 0.60 -7.52
N THR A 36 -5.10 0.24 -6.97
CA THR A 36 -6.42 0.47 -7.62
C THR A 36 -7.22 1.59 -6.98
N MET A 37 -6.86 2.03 -5.77
CA MET A 37 -7.55 3.11 -5.08
C MET A 37 -7.60 4.37 -5.95
N LYS A 38 -8.78 5.00 -6.00
CA LYS A 38 -9.03 6.27 -6.68
C LYS A 38 -9.54 7.30 -5.69
N PHE A 39 -9.19 8.55 -5.92
CA PHE A 39 -9.80 9.67 -5.23
C PHE A 39 -11.12 10.00 -5.92
N ASP A 40 -12.23 9.93 -5.19
CA ASP A 40 -13.58 10.11 -5.70
C ASP A 40 -14.24 11.43 -5.24
N GLY A 41 -13.52 12.26 -4.48
CA GLY A 41 -14.03 13.51 -3.94
C GLY A 41 -14.98 13.35 -2.74
N SER A 42 -15.26 12.14 -2.27
CA SER A 42 -16.12 11.92 -1.09
C SER A 42 -15.48 12.38 0.22
N ARG A 43 -14.15 12.48 0.23
CA ARG A 43 -13.29 12.87 1.35
C ARG A 43 -12.26 13.88 0.91
N THR A 44 -11.53 14.46 1.86
CA THR A 44 -10.46 15.42 1.53
C THR A 44 -9.26 14.72 0.89
N MET A 45 -8.48 15.46 0.11
CA MET A 45 -7.24 14.95 -0.47
C MET A 45 -6.23 14.51 0.61
N HIS A 46 -6.19 15.24 1.72
CA HIS A 46 -5.33 14.90 2.85
C HIS A 46 -5.69 13.53 3.46
N GLU A 47 -6.98 13.27 3.69
CA GLU A 47 -7.46 11.96 4.15
C GLU A 47 -7.17 10.85 3.12
N HIS A 48 -7.24 11.17 1.83
CA HIS A 48 -6.84 10.26 0.76
C HIS A 48 -5.39 9.79 0.88
N ILE A 49 -4.47 10.75 1.01
CA ILE A 49 -3.03 10.47 1.12
C ILE A 49 -2.69 9.72 2.41
N ILE A 50 -3.34 10.08 3.53
CA ILE A 50 -3.15 9.37 4.80
C ILE A 50 -3.55 7.90 4.66
N GLU A 51 -4.67 7.61 4.02
CA GLU A 51 -5.10 6.22 3.85
C GLU A 51 -4.12 5.41 3.00
N MET A 52 -3.65 5.97 1.87
CA MET A 52 -2.65 5.31 1.04
C MET A 52 -1.32 5.09 1.79
N THR A 53 -0.89 6.07 2.57
CA THR A 53 0.33 5.97 3.40
C THR A 53 0.18 4.93 4.50
N ASN A 54 -1.00 4.81 5.11
CA ASN A 54 -1.30 3.78 6.11
C ASN A 54 -1.27 2.37 5.50
N ILE A 55 -1.77 2.19 4.28
CA ILE A 55 -1.67 0.91 3.57
C ILE A 55 -0.20 0.55 3.31
N ALA A 56 0.61 1.50 2.84
CA ALA A 56 2.05 1.29 2.63
C ALA A 56 2.79 0.96 3.94
N ALA A 57 2.48 1.66 5.04
CA ALA A 57 3.02 1.37 6.36
C ALA A 57 2.64 -0.05 6.83
N ARG A 58 1.40 -0.48 6.60
CA ARG A 58 0.94 -1.83 6.94
C ARG A 58 1.65 -2.89 6.10
N LEU A 59 1.81 -2.68 4.80
CA LEU A 59 2.61 -3.56 3.92
C LEU A 59 4.06 -3.69 4.42
N LYS A 60 4.66 -2.57 4.86
CA LYS A 60 6.01 -2.57 5.46
C LYS A 60 6.11 -3.46 6.69
N THR A 61 5.10 -3.43 7.58
CA THR A 61 5.07 -4.33 8.76
C THR A 61 4.97 -5.81 8.39
N MET A 62 4.52 -6.13 7.17
CA MET A 62 4.42 -7.49 6.63
C MET A 62 5.63 -7.87 5.76
N GLY A 63 6.71 -7.07 5.77
CA GLY A 63 7.92 -7.31 4.98
C GLY A 63 7.84 -6.87 3.52
N MET A 64 6.78 -6.16 3.12
CA MET A 64 6.58 -5.64 1.77
C MET A 64 6.75 -4.12 1.76
N GLU A 65 8.01 -3.66 1.69
CA GLU A 65 8.29 -2.23 1.65
C GLU A 65 7.95 -1.62 0.28
N VAL A 66 7.10 -0.59 0.28
CA VAL A 66 6.79 0.22 -0.89
C VAL A 66 7.78 1.38 -0.94
N ASN A 67 8.55 1.48 -2.03
CA ASN A 67 9.45 2.62 -2.22
C ASN A 67 8.67 3.94 -2.27
N GLU A 68 9.22 5.01 -1.68
CA GLU A 68 8.56 6.31 -1.63
C GLU A 68 8.19 6.85 -3.02
N ASN A 69 9.05 6.66 -4.03
CA ASN A 69 8.75 7.11 -5.40
C ASN A 69 7.54 6.37 -5.99
N PHE A 70 7.38 5.08 -5.68
CA PHE A 70 6.20 4.32 -6.09
C PHE A 70 4.96 4.78 -5.35
N LEU A 71 5.06 5.06 -4.04
CA LEU A 71 3.93 5.57 -3.28
C LEU A 71 3.43 6.91 -3.82
N VAL A 72 4.33 7.86 -4.10
CA VAL A 72 3.95 9.14 -4.71
C VAL A 72 3.34 8.91 -6.10
N THR A 73 3.89 8.01 -6.91
CA THR A 73 3.32 7.66 -8.22
C THR A 73 1.90 7.08 -8.09
N PHE A 74 1.66 6.20 -7.12
CA PHE A 74 0.32 5.65 -6.87
C PHE A 74 -0.66 6.74 -6.43
N ILE A 75 -0.24 7.65 -5.56
CA ILE A 75 -1.07 8.79 -5.13
C ILE A 75 -1.39 9.70 -6.34
N LEU A 76 -0.41 10.03 -7.19
CA LEU A 76 -0.69 10.85 -8.37
C LEU A 76 -1.63 10.14 -9.36
N ASN A 77 -1.46 8.83 -9.54
CA ASN A 77 -2.32 8.01 -10.40
C ASN A 77 -3.71 7.73 -9.81
N SER A 78 -3.92 7.95 -8.52
CA SER A 78 -5.24 7.82 -7.90
C SER A 78 -6.11 9.05 -8.16
N LEU A 79 -5.50 10.19 -8.53
CA LEU A 79 -6.20 11.43 -8.78
C LEU A 79 -7.04 11.38 -10.07
N PRO A 80 -8.22 12.02 -10.08
CA PRO A 80 -9.03 12.19 -11.26
C PRO A 80 -8.31 13.00 -12.36
N PRO A 81 -8.69 12.84 -13.65
CA PRO A 81 -8.11 13.59 -14.77
C PRO A 81 -8.16 15.12 -14.62
N GLU A 82 -9.13 15.64 -13.85
CA GLU A 82 -9.28 17.06 -13.53
C GLU A 82 -8.04 17.63 -12.81
N TYR A 83 -7.26 16.78 -12.15
CA TYR A 83 -5.99 17.11 -11.50
C TYR A 83 -4.78 16.95 -12.44
N GLY A 84 -4.99 16.76 -13.75
CA GLY A 84 -3.91 16.54 -14.72
C GLY A 84 -2.84 17.65 -14.72
N THR A 85 -3.24 18.91 -14.55
CA THR A 85 -2.30 20.05 -14.44
C THR A 85 -1.43 19.95 -13.19
N PHE A 86 -1.99 19.49 -12.07
CA PHE A 86 -1.24 19.27 -10.83
C PHE A 86 -0.16 18.19 -11.02
N HIS A 87 -0.49 17.10 -11.71
CA HIS A 87 0.47 16.04 -12.00
C HIS A 87 1.68 16.54 -12.80
N VAL A 88 1.45 17.33 -13.87
CA VAL A 88 2.53 17.93 -14.67
C VAL A 88 3.35 18.92 -13.84
N HIS A 89 2.67 19.74 -13.02
CA HIS A 89 3.31 20.72 -12.16
C HIS A 89 4.25 20.08 -11.13
N TYR A 90 3.78 19.02 -10.43
CA TYR A 90 4.58 18.28 -9.47
C TYR A 90 5.82 17.66 -10.13
N ASN A 91 5.64 16.98 -11.27
CA ASN A 91 6.74 16.32 -11.99
C ASN A 91 7.79 17.30 -12.54
N THR A 92 7.40 18.54 -12.84
CA THR A 92 8.31 19.56 -13.41
C THR A 92 9.07 20.32 -12.32
N LEU A 93 8.47 20.51 -11.14
CA LEU A 93 9.06 21.30 -10.06
C LEU A 93 9.99 20.51 -9.13
N LYS A 94 9.93 19.18 -9.15
CA LYS A 94 10.54 18.37 -8.11
C LYS A 94 11.68 17.51 -8.63
N ASP A 95 12.87 17.81 -8.10
CA ASP A 95 14.08 17.01 -8.32
C ASP A 95 13.98 15.61 -7.69
N LYS A 96 13.11 15.43 -6.68
CA LYS A 96 12.87 14.16 -5.99
C LYS A 96 11.41 14.00 -5.60
N TRP A 97 10.94 12.76 -5.64
CA TRP A 97 9.61 12.35 -5.24
C TRP A 97 9.53 12.29 -3.71
N ASN A 98 8.59 13.01 -3.10
CA ASN A 98 8.42 13.05 -1.65
C ASN A 98 6.94 13.23 -1.26
N VAL A 99 6.43 12.38 -0.36
CA VAL A 99 5.01 12.38 0.05
C VAL A 99 4.66 13.63 0.87
N HIS A 100 5.56 14.08 1.74
CA HIS A 100 5.32 15.25 2.59
C HIS A 100 5.20 16.53 1.75
N GLU A 101 6.06 16.70 0.74
CA GLU A 101 5.96 17.82 -0.19
C GLU A 101 4.67 17.76 -1.02
N LEU A 102 4.28 16.56 -1.49
CA LEU A 102 3.03 16.35 -2.20
C LEU A 102 1.82 16.77 -1.36
N GLN A 103 1.79 16.36 -0.08
CA GLN A 103 0.73 16.78 0.85
C GLN A 103 0.68 18.29 1.00
N SER A 104 1.83 18.96 1.13
CA SER A 104 1.88 20.43 1.27
C SER A 104 1.32 21.17 0.05
N MET A 105 1.47 20.62 -1.16
CA MET A 105 0.95 21.24 -2.39
C MET A 105 -0.56 21.05 -2.58
N LEU A 106 -1.15 20.04 -1.92
CA LEU A 106 -2.57 19.70 -2.05
C LEU A 106 -3.45 20.34 -0.96
N ILE A 107 -2.84 21.07 -0.03
CA ILE A 107 -3.52 21.80 1.06
C ILE A 107 -3.73 23.30 0.70
N GLN A 108 -3.13 23.79 -0.40
CA GLN A 108 -3.31 25.14 -0.94
C GLN A 108 -4.47 25.22 -1.94
#